data_AF-A0A1W9G5T4-F1
#
_entry.id   AF-A0A1W9G5T4-F1
#
_cell.length_a   1.000
_cell.length_b   1.000
_cell.length_c   1.000
_cell.angle_alpha   90.00
_cell.angle_beta   90.00
_cell.angle_gamma   90.00
#
_symmetry.space_group_name_H-M   'P 1'
#
loop_
_entity.id
_entity.type
_entity.pdbx_description
1 polymer ?
#
loop_
_entity_poly.entity_id
_entity_poly.type
_entity_poly.pdbx_seq_one_letter_code
_entity_poly.pdbx_strand_id
1 'polypeptide(L)'
;MHDVIEFLIRHGQAVLFVTVFAEQIGLPIPAVPVLLAVGALAGAGKLNLALVIFISVAACLAGDVVWYELGRRQGRQALNLLCRISLEPDSCVRRTENLFTRHGIRALIFAKFVPALSTLAPALAGLFRIGARQFLLYNGLGALLWSGSFIAFGWLFSDQIEFLAERAARFGESAVLLLGGLFVGYLTYKFLHRQWLLRELRIARITPEELKQLMDDGRSVLVVDLRGALDHEADPYTIPGALRIPSEQFEHRHHDIPRNQDIILFCACPNEATAARMALLLKRKGIARVRPLAGGIDGWRERAFPLESRLPGGEPVVTL
;
A
#
# COMPACT_ATOMS: atom_id res chain seq x y z
N MET A 1 10.98 -28.83 22.70
CA MET A 1 9.56 -28.50 22.41
C MET A 1 8.76 -28.26 23.68
N HIS A 2 9.00 -29.01 24.78
CA HIS A 2 8.53 -28.61 26.12
C HIS A 2 8.94 -27.16 26.43
N ASP A 3 10.17 -26.76 26.11
CA ASP A 3 10.63 -25.38 26.32
C ASP A 3 9.86 -24.31 25.51
N VAL A 4 9.37 -24.63 24.31
CA VAL A 4 8.66 -23.66 23.46
C VAL A 4 7.23 -23.47 23.95
N ILE A 5 6.56 -24.56 24.32
CA ILE A 5 5.22 -24.53 24.91
C ILE A 5 5.27 -23.91 26.30
N GLU A 6 6.27 -24.26 27.11
CA GLU A 6 6.50 -23.67 28.43
C GLU A 6 6.89 -22.19 28.34
N PHE A 7 7.69 -21.80 27.34
CA PHE A 7 7.96 -20.40 27.02
C PHE A 7 6.70 -19.65 26.58
N LEU A 8 5.83 -20.25 25.76
CA LEU A 8 4.54 -19.66 25.39
C LEU A 8 3.55 -19.60 26.55
N ILE A 9 3.58 -20.54 27.49
CA ILE A 9 2.72 -20.47 28.68
C ILE A 9 3.23 -19.38 29.62
N ARG A 10 4.55 -19.24 29.76
CA ARG A 10 5.19 -18.27 30.67
C ARG A 10 5.25 -16.84 30.09
N HIS A 11 5.35 -16.69 28.77
CA HIS A 11 5.48 -15.40 28.07
C HIS A 11 4.40 -15.17 27.00
N GLY A 12 3.33 -15.96 26.96
CA GLY A 12 2.34 -15.96 25.87
C GLY A 12 1.69 -14.60 25.62
N GLN A 13 1.53 -13.81 26.67
CA GLN A 13 1.04 -12.42 26.58
C GLN A 13 2.03 -11.49 25.87
N ALA A 14 3.31 -11.59 26.22
CA ALA A 14 4.36 -10.77 25.62
C ALA A 14 4.62 -11.19 24.16
N VAL A 15 4.67 -12.50 23.89
CA VAL A 15 4.80 -13.04 22.54
C VAL A 15 3.62 -12.59 21.68
N LEU A 16 2.39 -12.72 22.17
CA LEU A 16 1.19 -12.24 21.49
C LEU A 16 1.28 -10.75 21.17
N PHE A 17 1.62 -9.92 22.16
CA PHE A 17 1.74 -8.48 21.95
C PHE A 17 2.78 -8.14 20.90
N VAL A 18 4.00 -8.67 21.03
CA VAL A 18 5.12 -8.37 20.13
C VAL A 18 4.85 -8.86 18.72
N THR A 19 4.31 -10.07 18.55
CA THR A 19 4.03 -10.62 17.21
C THR A 19 2.93 -9.83 16.51
N VAL A 20 1.82 -9.53 17.20
CA VAL A 20 0.72 -8.75 16.61
C VAL A 20 1.16 -7.32 16.32
N PHE A 21 1.89 -6.68 17.25
CA PHE A 21 2.44 -5.34 17.04
C PHE A 21 3.40 -5.32 15.85
N ALA A 22 4.31 -6.28 15.77
CA ALA A 22 5.28 -6.43 14.68
C ALA A 22 4.58 -6.57 13.31
N GLU A 23 3.53 -7.39 13.22
CA GLU A 23 2.72 -7.51 12.01
C GLU A 23 2.07 -6.16 11.64
N GLN A 24 1.46 -5.47 12.61
CA GLN A 24 0.77 -4.20 12.32
C GLN A 24 1.71 -3.06 11.91
N ILE A 25 2.95 -3.02 12.43
CA ILE A 25 3.94 -2.05 11.95
C ILE A 25 4.54 -2.43 10.57
N GLY A 26 4.09 -3.53 9.96
CA GLY A 26 4.44 -3.93 8.60
C GLY A 26 5.58 -4.93 8.49
N LEU A 27 6.00 -5.57 9.59
CA LEU A 27 6.93 -6.70 9.49
C LEU A 27 6.20 -7.92 8.90
N PRO A 28 6.84 -8.70 8.01
CA PRO A 28 6.22 -9.85 7.35
C PRO A 28 6.17 -11.08 8.28
N ILE A 29 5.61 -10.90 9.48
CA ILE A 29 5.45 -11.94 10.50
C ILE A 29 3.95 -12.25 10.60
N PRO A 30 3.51 -13.49 10.29
CA PRO A 30 2.09 -13.83 10.40
C PRO A 30 1.70 -13.98 11.87
N ALA A 31 0.82 -13.14 12.42
CA ALA A 31 0.33 -13.30 13.80
C ALA A 31 -0.84 -14.28 13.93
N VAL A 32 -1.49 -14.66 12.83
CA VAL A 32 -2.63 -15.60 12.83
C VAL A 32 -2.30 -16.93 13.55
N PRO A 33 -1.14 -17.60 13.32
CA PRO A 33 -0.78 -18.81 14.07
C PRO A 33 -0.69 -18.57 15.59
N VAL A 34 -0.15 -17.42 16.02
CA VAL A 34 -0.05 -17.08 17.43
C VAL A 34 -1.44 -16.81 18.03
N LEU A 35 -2.31 -16.10 17.32
CA LEU A 35 -3.71 -15.85 17.74
C LEU A 35 -4.50 -17.14 17.92
N LEU A 36 -4.34 -18.09 17.00
CA LEU A 36 -4.95 -19.42 17.10
C LEU A 36 -4.40 -20.20 18.31
N ALA A 37 -3.08 -20.19 18.51
CA ALA A 37 -2.44 -20.89 19.62
C ALA A 37 -2.84 -20.33 21.00
N VAL A 38 -2.85 -19.01 21.17
CA VAL A 38 -3.30 -18.40 22.44
C VAL A 38 -4.80 -18.59 22.66
N GLY A 39 -5.60 -18.63 21.59
CA GLY A 39 -7.02 -18.99 21.66
C GLY A 39 -7.23 -20.42 22.15
N ALA A 40 -6.48 -21.38 21.61
CA ALA A 40 -6.53 -22.77 22.06
C ALA A 40 -6.11 -22.92 23.53
N LEU A 41 -5.03 -22.24 23.94
CA LEU A 41 -4.59 -22.22 25.34
C LEU A 41 -5.62 -21.58 26.28
N ALA A 42 -6.34 -20.55 25.81
CA ALA A 42 -7.45 -19.98 26.56
C ALA A 42 -8.66 -20.94 26.64
N GLY A 43 -8.91 -21.73 25.59
CA GLY A 43 -9.91 -22.81 25.59
C GLY A 43 -9.60 -23.92 26.60
N ALA A 44 -8.32 -24.28 26.69
CA ALA A 44 -7.80 -25.23 27.68
C ALA A 44 -7.70 -24.66 29.11
N GLY A 45 -8.17 -23.44 29.36
CA GLY A 45 -8.13 -22.79 30.68
C GLY A 45 -6.75 -22.32 31.15
N LYS A 46 -5.72 -22.39 30.28
CA LYS A 46 -4.33 -21.99 30.62
C LYS A 46 -4.12 -20.48 30.54
N LEU A 47 -4.97 -19.75 29.78
CA LEU A 47 -4.93 -18.29 29.64
C LEU A 47 -6.33 -17.69 29.80
N ASN A 48 -6.40 -16.44 30.27
CA ASN A 48 -7.66 -15.70 30.34
C ASN A 48 -8.05 -15.15 28.95
N LEU A 49 -9.21 -15.58 28.44
CA LEU A 49 -9.72 -15.20 27.12
C LEU A 49 -9.88 -13.68 26.94
N ALA A 50 -10.43 -12.99 27.93
CA ALA A 50 -10.64 -11.54 27.86
C ALA A 50 -9.29 -10.81 27.81
N LEU A 51 -8.30 -11.29 28.56
CA LEU A 51 -6.97 -10.70 28.60
C LEU A 51 -6.22 -10.85 27.26
N VAL A 52 -6.28 -12.03 26.63
CA VAL A 52 -5.63 -12.24 25.32
C VAL A 52 -6.28 -11.39 24.22
N ILE A 53 -7.60 -11.25 24.22
CA ILE A 53 -8.32 -10.35 23.29
C ILE A 53 -7.92 -8.90 23.55
N PHE A 54 -7.86 -8.48 24.81
CA PHE A 54 -7.45 -7.12 25.16
C PHE A 54 -6.02 -6.82 24.68
N ILE A 55 -5.07 -7.74 24.93
CA ILE A 55 -3.68 -7.59 24.51
C ILE A 55 -3.57 -7.54 22.99
N SER A 56 -4.29 -8.39 22.25
CA SER A 56 -4.25 -8.38 20.78
C SER A 56 -4.82 -7.09 20.20
N VAL A 57 -5.92 -6.58 20.76
CA VAL A 57 -6.49 -5.29 20.33
C VAL A 57 -5.56 -4.14 20.68
N ALA A 58 -4.97 -4.12 21.87
CA ALA A 58 -4.02 -3.09 22.28
C ALA A 58 -2.76 -3.08 21.39
N ALA A 59 -2.19 -4.24 21.08
CA ALA A 59 -1.08 -4.39 20.16
C ALA A 59 -1.44 -3.88 18.75
N CYS A 60 -2.64 -4.20 18.27
CA CYS A 60 -3.13 -3.71 16.99
C CYS A 60 -3.20 -2.18 16.97
N LEU A 61 -3.91 -1.60 17.94
CA LEU A 61 -4.09 -0.15 18.04
C LEU A 61 -2.75 0.58 18.16
N ALA A 62 -1.81 0.04 18.93
CA ALA A 62 -0.48 0.63 19.06
C ALA A 62 0.25 0.74 17.72
N GLY A 63 0.24 -0.33 16.91
CA GLY A 63 0.85 -0.31 15.57
C GLY A 63 0.10 0.60 14.59
N ASP A 64 -1.23 0.53 14.59
CA ASP A 64 -2.05 1.32 13.67
C ASP A 64 -1.97 2.83 13.97
N VAL A 65 -1.84 3.22 15.24
CA VAL A 65 -1.65 4.63 15.66
C VAL A 65 -0.33 5.20 15.12
N VAL A 66 0.73 4.40 15.05
CA VAL A 66 2.00 4.83 14.45
C VAL A 66 1.76 5.22 12.99
N TRP A 67 1.07 4.38 12.22
CA TRP A 67 0.74 4.67 10.82
C TRP A 67 -0.22 5.84 10.66
N TYR A 68 -1.26 5.92 11.49
CA TYR A 68 -2.20 7.04 11.50
C TYR A 68 -1.49 8.37 11.76
N GLU A 69 -0.61 8.44 12.75
CA GLU A 69 0.10 9.68 13.07
C GLU A 69 1.13 10.03 11.99
N LEU A 70 1.80 9.02 11.42
CA LEU A 70 2.71 9.22 10.30
C LEU A 70 1.97 9.79 9.08
N GLY A 71 0.82 9.22 8.74
CA GLY A 71 -0.06 9.74 7.68
C GLY A 71 -0.60 11.14 7.98
N ARG A 72 -0.91 11.45 9.25
CA ARG A 72 -1.41 12.76 9.68
C ARG A 72 -0.35 13.87 9.63
N ARG A 73 0.90 13.54 9.97
CA ARG A 73 2.03 14.51 10.01
C ARG A 73 2.73 14.68 8.67
N GLN A 74 3.03 13.58 7.99
CA GLN A 74 3.85 13.56 6.78
C GLN A 74 3.01 13.46 5.49
N GLY A 75 1.68 13.28 5.63
CA GLY A 75 0.77 13.21 4.49
C GLY A 75 1.21 12.14 3.48
N ARG A 76 1.39 12.57 2.23
CA ARG A 76 1.85 11.72 1.12
C ARG A 76 3.21 11.09 1.30
N GLN A 77 4.12 11.71 2.06
CA GLN A 77 5.47 11.16 2.23
C GLN A 77 5.43 9.82 3.00
N ALA A 78 4.47 9.66 3.92
CA ALA A 78 4.21 8.39 4.59
C ALA A 78 3.79 7.30 3.60
N LEU A 79 2.92 7.63 2.65
CA LEU A 79 2.51 6.72 1.58
C LEU A 79 3.66 6.41 0.62
N ASN A 80 4.51 7.38 0.30
CA ASN A 80 5.69 7.16 -0.54
C ASN A 80 6.71 6.23 0.14
N LEU A 81 6.89 6.32 1.46
CA LEU A 81 7.72 5.39 2.23
C LEU A 81 7.16 3.96 2.18
N LEU A 82 5.86 3.82 2.44
CA LEU A 82 5.12 2.54 2.32
C LEU A 82 5.16 2.00 0.89
N CYS A 83 5.02 2.83 -0.12
CA CYS A 83 5.07 2.47 -1.53
C CYS A 83 6.48 2.11 -2.01
N ARG A 84 7.53 2.67 -1.40
CA ARG A 84 8.92 2.30 -1.69
C ARG A 84 9.26 0.90 -1.19
N ILE A 85 8.65 0.50 -0.07
CA ILE A 85 8.78 -0.83 0.55
C ILE A 85 7.80 -1.84 -0.06
N SER A 86 6.59 -1.40 -0.42
CA SER A 86 5.55 -2.22 -1.03
C SER A 86 5.92 -2.65 -2.45
N LEU A 87 5.72 -3.93 -2.75
CA LEU A 87 6.15 -4.55 -4.01
C LEU A 87 5.36 -4.06 -5.24
N GLU A 88 4.27 -3.29 -5.09
CA GLU A 88 3.45 -2.74 -6.19
C GLU A 88 2.84 -1.36 -5.85
N PRO A 89 3.59 -0.26 -6.10
CA PRO A 89 3.20 1.10 -5.67
C PRO A 89 1.87 1.57 -6.25
N ASP A 90 1.65 1.35 -7.56
CA ASP A 90 0.54 1.96 -8.30
C ASP A 90 -0.84 1.36 -7.96
N SER A 91 -0.91 0.06 -7.63
CA SER A 91 -2.17 -0.60 -7.23
C SER A 91 -2.43 -0.51 -5.73
N CYS A 92 -1.37 -0.35 -4.93
CA CYS A 92 -1.40 -0.29 -3.47
C CYS A 92 -2.17 0.95 -2.97
N VAL A 93 -1.93 2.10 -3.59
CA VAL A 93 -2.66 3.34 -3.28
C VAL A 93 -4.03 3.35 -3.95
N ARG A 94 -4.13 3.09 -5.26
CA ARG A 94 -5.39 3.17 -6.03
C ARG A 94 -6.51 2.25 -5.52
N ARG A 95 -6.19 1.01 -5.12
CA ARG A 95 -7.21 0.06 -4.66
C ARG A 95 -7.75 0.46 -3.29
N THR A 96 -6.86 0.97 -2.43
CA THR A 96 -7.22 1.41 -1.08
C THR A 96 -7.97 2.75 -1.11
N GLU A 97 -7.53 3.67 -1.96
CA GLU A 97 -8.18 4.97 -2.22
C GLU A 97 -9.61 4.79 -2.72
N ASN A 98 -9.84 3.93 -3.72
CA ASN A 98 -11.18 3.66 -4.24
C ASN A 98 -12.11 3.03 -3.20
N LEU A 99 -11.57 2.24 -2.27
CA LEU A 99 -12.36 1.60 -1.22
C LEU A 99 -12.71 2.59 -0.10
N PHE A 100 -11.76 3.47 0.27
CA PHE A 100 -11.99 4.56 1.21
C PHE A 100 -12.92 5.65 0.66
N THR A 101 -12.80 6.02 -0.62
CA THR A 101 -13.72 6.99 -1.24
C THR A 101 -15.14 6.46 -1.34
N ARG A 102 -15.33 5.14 -1.53
CA ARG A 102 -16.67 4.52 -1.60
C ARG A 102 -17.29 4.21 -0.23
N HIS A 103 -16.51 3.70 0.73
CA HIS A 103 -17.01 3.22 2.02
C HIS A 103 -16.62 4.09 3.22
N GLY A 104 -15.77 5.10 3.02
CA GLY A 104 -15.30 6.00 4.05
C GLY A 104 -14.59 5.28 5.19
N ILE A 105 -14.75 5.83 6.39
CA ILE A 105 -14.16 5.30 7.63
C ILE A 105 -14.61 3.88 7.98
N ARG A 106 -15.79 3.43 7.50
CA ARG A 106 -16.33 2.10 7.78
C ARG A 106 -15.47 0.99 7.17
N ALA A 107 -14.69 1.30 6.13
CA ALA A 107 -13.74 0.37 5.54
C ALA A 107 -12.71 -0.16 6.55
N LEU A 108 -12.38 0.61 7.60
CA LEU A 108 -11.44 0.22 8.65
C LEU A 108 -11.86 -1.05 9.40
N ILE A 109 -13.17 -1.32 9.52
CA ILE A 109 -13.67 -2.51 10.22
C ILE A 109 -13.23 -3.80 9.49
N PHE A 110 -13.26 -3.78 8.17
CA PHE A 110 -12.93 -4.95 7.33
C PHE A 110 -11.51 -4.91 6.78
N ALA A 111 -10.82 -3.78 6.90
CA ALA A 111 -9.48 -3.57 6.36
C ALA A 111 -8.46 -4.62 6.83
N LYS A 112 -8.60 -5.10 8.07
CA LYS A 112 -7.65 -6.04 8.68
C LYS A 112 -7.71 -7.46 8.09
N PHE A 113 -8.79 -7.84 7.44
CA PHE A 113 -8.93 -9.16 6.79
C PHE A 113 -8.24 -9.24 5.43
N VAL A 114 -7.87 -8.09 4.84
CA VAL A 114 -7.23 -8.03 3.54
C VAL A 114 -5.76 -7.63 3.73
N PRO A 115 -4.81 -8.55 3.46
CA PRO A 115 -3.39 -8.21 3.48
C PRO A 115 -3.10 -6.98 2.60
N ALA A 116 -2.17 -6.12 3.04
CA ALA A 116 -1.88 -4.77 2.52
C ALA A 116 -2.90 -3.68 2.89
N LEU A 117 -4.19 -3.97 2.96
CA LEU A 117 -5.19 -2.98 3.40
C LEU A 117 -5.06 -2.67 4.89
N SER A 118 -4.70 -3.67 5.69
CA SER A 118 -4.48 -3.56 7.14
C SER A 118 -3.47 -2.49 7.54
N THR A 119 -2.36 -2.35 6.79
CA THR A 119 -1.30 -1.37 7.05
C THR A 119 -1.55 -0.01 6.41
N LEU A 120 -2.23 0.04 5.25
CA LEU A 120 -2.45 1.27 4.50
C LEU A 120 -3.65 2.07 5.00
N ALA A 121 -4.69 1.39 5.47
CA ALA A 121 -5.92 2.02 5.91
C ALA A 121 -5.71 2.99 7.10
N PRO A 122 -4.92 2.65 8.13
CA PRO A 122 -4.59 3.61 9.19
C PRO A 122 -3.83 4.84 8.69
N ALA A 123 -2.84 4.65 7.81
CA ALA A 123 -2.08 5.76 7.22
C ALA A 123 -2.97 6.70 6.39
N LEU A 124 -3.89 6.15 5.60
CA LEU A 124 -4.86 6.94 4.83
C LEU A 124 -5.87 7.66 5.72
N ALA A 125 -6.34 7.04 6.80
CA ALA A 125 -7.19 7.71 7.78
C ALA A 125 -6.48 8.93 8.40
N GLY A 126 -5.18 8.83 8.63
CA GLY A 126 -4.31 9.93 9.05
C GLY A 126 -4.21 11.03 7.99
N LEU A 127 -3.95 10.64 6.73
CA LEU A 127 -3.88 11.55 5.58
C LEU A 127 -5.15 12.37 5.40
N PHE A 128 -6.32 11.73 5.50
CA PHE A 128 -7.63 12.38 5.43
C PHE A 128 -8.02 13.15 6.71
N ARG A 129 -7.12 13.23 7.69
CA ARG A 129 -7.32 13.93 8.97
C ARG A 129 -8.60 13.52 9.70
N ILE A 130 -8.96 12.24 9.61
CA ILE A 130 -10.06 11.67 10.39
C ILE A 130 -9.76 11.88 11.87
N GLY A 131 -10.73 12.33 12.67
CA GLY A 131 -10.52 12.59 14.10
C GLY A 131 -10.07 11.33 14.85
N ALA A 132 -9.06 11.46 15.73
CA ALA A 132 -8.44 10.33 16.42
C ALA A 132 -9.45 9.43 17.16
N ARG A 133 -10.51 10.01 17.74
CA ARG A 133 -11.58 9.24 18.39
C ARG A 133 -12.34 8.34 17.42
N GLN A 134 -12.74 8.89 16.27
CA GLN A 134 -13.43 8.10 15.25
C GLN A 134 -12.51 7.02 14.68
N PHE A 135 -11.25 7.35 14.40
CA PHE A 135 -10.25 6.37 13.97
C PHE A 135 -10.11 5.22 14.97
N LEU A 136 -9.88 5.52 16.26
CA LEU A 136 -9.72 4.50 17.30
C LEU A 136 -10.97 3.63 17.47
N LEU A 137 -12.18 4.18 17.33
CA LEU A 137 -13.42 3.42 17.41
C LEU A 137 -13.56 2.44 16.23
N TYR A 138 -13.48 2.92 14.99
CA TYR A 138 -13.66 2.04 13.82
C TYR A 138 -12.52 1.05 13.64
N ASN A 139 -11.27 1.48 13.88
CA ASN A 139 -10.11 0.60 13.82
C ASN A 139 -10.09 -0.39 15.00
N GLY A 140 -10.51 0.03 16.19
CA GLY A 140 -10.66 -0.84 17.36
C GLY A 140 -11.73 -1.91 17.15
N LEU A 141 -12.86 -1.56 16.54
CA LEU A 141 -13.88 -2.54 16.13
C LEU A 141 -13.34 -3.53 15.11
N GLY A 142 -12.56 -3.07 14.12
CA GLY A 142 -11.90 -3.95 13.16
C GLY A 142 -10.87 -4.87 13.82
N ALA A 143 -10.07 -4.33 14.76
CA ALA A 143 -9.09 -5.10 15.53
C ALA A 143 -9.77 -6.19 16.37
N LEU A 144 -10.83 -5.83 17.08
CA LEU A 144 -11.61 -6.77 17.90
C LEU A 144 -12.26 -7.85 17.05
N LEU A 145 -12.88 -7.48 15.92
CA LEU A 145 -13.52 -8.43 15.01
C LEU A 145 -12.48 -9.40 14.43
N TRP A 146 -11.35 -8.88 13.96
CA TRP A 146 -10.28 -9.68 13.37
C TRP A 146 -9.61 -10.60 14.39
N SER A 147 -9.05 -10.06 15.49
CA SER A 147 -8.35 -10.88 16.48
C SER A 147 -9.32 -11.79 17.23
N GLY A 148 -10.52 -11.29 17.53
CA GLY A 148 -11.58 -12.05 18.17
C GLY A 148 -12.02 -13.26 17.33
N SER A 149 -12.11 -13.12 16.00
CA SER A 149 -12.47 -14.25 15.12
C SER A 149 -11.43 -15.38 15.19
N PHE A 150 -10.13 -15.05 15.10
CA PHE A 150 -9.07 -16.06 15.17
C PHE A 150 -8.91 -16.65 16.57
N ILE A 151 -8.96 -15.83 17.62
CA ILE A 151 -8.89 -16.30 19.00
C ILE A 151 -10.09 -17.21 19.31
N ALA A 152 -11.31 -16.82 18.91
CA ALA A 152 -12.51 -17.63 19.10
C ALA A 152 -12.44 -18.96 18.34
N PHE A 153 -11.88 -18.95 17.12
CA PHE A 153 -11.63 -20.17 16.37
C PHE A 153 -10.65 -21.10 17.11
N GLY A 154 -9.53 -20.56 17.61
CA GLY A 154 -8.60 -21.33 18.44
C GLY A 154 -9.23 -21.87 19.72
N TRP A 155 -10.07 -21.07 20.38
CA TRP A 155 -10.79 -21.44 21.60
C TRP A 155 -11.78 -22.59 21.37
N LEU A 156 -12.59 -22.50 20.31
CA LEU A 156 -13.61 -23.50 19.97
C LEU A 156 -13.01 -24.85 19.54
N PHE A 157 -11.85 -24.82 18.88
CA PHE A 157 -11.17 -26.01 18.36
C PHE A 157 -9.96 -26.42 19.21
N SER A 158 -9.91 -26.02 20.48
CA SER A 158 -8.80 -26.27 21.40
C SER A 158 -8.41 -27.76 21.49
N ASP A 159 -9.40 -28.66 21.63
CA ASP A 159 -9.17 -30.12 21.72
C ASP A 159 -8.54 -30.70 20.44
N GLN A 160 -8.91 -30.17 19.27
CA GLN A 160 -8.44 -30.66 17.98
C GLN A 160 -7.08 -30.07 17.62
N ILE A 161 -6.79 -28.86 18.11
CA ILE A 161 -5.49 -28.19 17.95
C ILE A 161 -4.44 -28.87 18.83
N GLU A 162 -4.75 -29.31 20.06
CA GLU A 162 -3.80 -30.12 20.84
C GLU A 162 -3.50 -31.46 20.13
N PHE A 163 -4.53 -32.14 19.58
CA PHE A 163 -4.35 -33.37 18.78
C PHE A 163 -3.55 -33.14 17.48
N LEU A 164 -3.82 -32.04 16.76
CA LEU A 164 -3.08 -31.65 15.56
C LEU A 164 -1.66 -31.16 15.87
N ALA A 165 -1.42 -30.51 17.01
CA ALA A 165 -0.09 -30.08 17.44
C ALA A 165 0.79 -31.28 17.77
N GLU A 166 0.25 -32.31 18.44
CA GLU A 166 0.95 -33.57 18.70
C GLU A 166 1.22 -34.39 17.42
N ARG A 167 0.30 -34.33 16.44
CA ARG A 167 0.47 -35.02 15.13
C ARG A 167 1.39 -34.25 14.18
N ALA A 168 1.28 -32.93 14.14
CA ALA A 168 2.13 -32.02 13.37
C ALA A 168 3.55 -31.99 13.92
N ALA A 169 3.78 -32.27 15.21
CA ALA A 169 5.11 -32.39 15.81
C ALA A 169 6.02 -33.44 15.12
N ARG A 170 5.45 -34.46 14.44
CA ARG A 170 6.21 -35.43 13.64
C ARG A 170 6.60 -34.94 12.24
N PHE A 171 5.92 -33.93 11.71
CA PHE A 171 6.19 -33.33 10.41
C PHE A 171 6.61 -31.85 10.51
N GLY A 172 6.75 -31.32 11.73
CA GLY A 172 6.82 -29.88 11.99
C GLY A 172 8.07 -29.24 11.41
N GLU A 173 9.20 -29.94 11.46
CA GLU A 173 10.45 -29.46 10.87
C GLU A 173 10.33 -29.39 9.34
N SER A 174 9.79 -30.43 8.71
CA SER A 174 9.53 -30.46 7.27
C SER A 174 8.46 -29.44 6.83
N ALA A 175 7.40 -29.22 7.61
CA ALA A 175 6.34 -28.28 7.29
C ALA A 175 6.82 -26.82 7.43
N VAL A 176 7.63 -26.51 8.45
CA VAL A 176 8.25 -25.19 8.62
C VAL A 176 9.27 -24.92 7.52
N LEU A 177 10.11 -25.89 7.16
CA LEU A 177 11.05 -25.76 6.05
C LEU A 177 10.33 -25.60 4.70
N LEU A 178 9.22 -26.31 4.50
CA LEU A 178 8.43 -26.24 3.28
C LEU A 178 7.67 -24.91 3.17
N LEU A 179 7.05 -24.43 4.26
CA LEU A 179 6.41 -23.13 4.30
C LEU A 179 7.41 -21.98 4.20
N GLY A 180 8.55 -22.09 4.89
CA GLY A 180 9.67 -21.14 4.78
C GLY A 180 10.26 -21.12 3.36
N GLY A 181 10.45 -22.30 2.76
CA GLY A 181 10.90 -22.47 1.39
C GLY A 181 9.91 -21.91 0.37
N LEU A 182 8.61 -22.14 0.56
CA LEU A 182 7.55 -21.54 -0.26
C LEU A 182 7.49 -20.03 -0.10
N PHE A 183 7.68 -19.51 1.11
CA PHE A 183 7.70 -18.07 1.36
C PHE A 183 8.90 -17.41 0.69
N VAL A 184 10.11 -17.97 0.87
CA VAL A 184 11.33 -17.50 0.19
C VAL A 184 11.20 -17.64 -1.32
N GLY A 185 10.64 -18.75 -1.81
CA GLY A 185 10.34 -18.98 -3.22
C GLY A 185 9.37 -17.95 -3.78
N TYR A 186 8.29 -17.63 -3.06
CA TYR A 186 7.34 -16.58 -3.43
C TYR A 186 7.99 -15.20 -3.46
N LEU A 187 8.78 -14.85 -2.44
CA LEU A 187 9.52 -13.59 -2.39
C LEU A 187 10.53 -13.49 -3.54
N THR A 188 11.21 -14.58 -3.86
CA THR A 188 12.20 -14.65 -4.94
C THR A 188 11.53 -14.57 -6.30
N TYR A 189 10.49 -15.38 -6.56
CA TYR A 189 9.67 -15.31 -7.76
C TYR A 189 9.16 -13.89 -7.97
N LYS A 190 8.61 -13.27 -6.94
CA LYS A 190 8.05 -11.92 -7.03
C LYS A 190 9.13 -10.86 -7.20
N PHE A 191 10.30 -11.03 -6.58
CA PHE A 191 11.47 -10.16 -6.80
C PHE A 191 12.00 -10.26 -8.23
N LEU A 192 12.14 -11.48 -8.76
CA LEU A 192 12.55 -11.73 -10.14
C LEU A 192 11.52 -11.19 -11.13
N HIS A 193 10.23 -11.40 -10.86
CA HIS A 193 9.15 -10.87 -11.68
C HIS A 193 9.13 -9.33 -11.66
N ARG A 194 9.41 -8.71 -10.50
CA ARG A 194 9.58 -7.25 -10.37
C ARG A 194 10.76 -6.75 -11.17
N GLN A 195 11.91 -7.43 -11.08
CA GLN A 195 13.10 -7.08 -11.88
C GLN A 195 12.81 -7.22 -13.38
N TRP A 196 12.06 -8.24 -13.78
CA TRP A 196 11.64 -8.43 -15.17
C TRP A 196 10.70 -7.32 -15.64
N LEU A 197 9.66 -6.99 -14.88
CA LEU A 197 8.74 -5.89 -15.18
C LEU A 197 9.45 -4.53 -15.23
N LEU A 198 10.38 -4.26 -14.30
CA LEU A 198 11.17 -3.03 -14.29
C LEU A 198 12.14 -2.95 -15.47
N ARG A 199 12.67 -4.09 -15.95
CA ARG A 199 13.47 -4.16 -17.17
C ARG A 199 12.62 -3.88 -18.40
N GLU A 200 11.39 -4.37 -18.46
CA GLU A 200 10.43 -4.08 -19.54
C GLU A 200 9.99 -2.59 -19.52
N LEU A 201 9.95 -1.97 -18.33
CA LEU A 201 9.68 -0.54 -18.13
C LEU A 201 10.89 0.38 -18.37
N ARG A 202 12.04 -0.13 -18.85
CA ARG A 202 13.18 0.69 -19.33
C ARG A 202 12.88 1.38 -20.66
N ILE A 203 11.77 2.10 -20.72
CA ILE A 203 11.49 3.03 -21.80
C ILE A 203 12.42 4.23 -21.63
N ALA A 204 12.92 4.76 -22.74
CA ALA A 204 13.63 6.03 -22.77
C ALA A 204 12.78 7.12 -22.09
N ARG A 205 13.29 7.65 -20.99
CA ARG A 205 12.70 8.81 -20.30
C ARG A 205 13.19 10.09 -20.97
N ILE A 206 12.37 11.13 -20.96
CA ILE A 206 12.78 12.48 -21.32
C ILE A 206 13.17 13.23 -20.05
N THR A 207 14.23 14.04 -20.09
CA THR A 207 14.59 14.90 -18.96
C THR A 207 13.71 16.16 -18.92
N PRO A 208 13.52 16.80 -17.76
CA PRO A 208 12.79 18.07 -17.69
C PRO A 208 13.39 19.14 -18.60
N GLU A 209 14.71 19.21 -18.74
CA GLU A 209 15.41 20.16 -19.60
C GLU A 209 15.09 19.92 -21.08
N GLU A 210 15.16 18.66 -21.53
CA GLU A 210 14.78 18.28 -22.89
C GLU A 210 13.31 18.59 -23.18
N LEU A 211 12.42 18.33 -22.23
CA LEU A 211 11.00 18.68 -22.36
C LEU A 211 10.83 20.20 -22.48
N LYS A 212 11.47 20.97 -21.59
CA LYS A 212 11.38 22.44 -21.61
C LYS A 212 11.89 23.00 -22.93
N GLN A 213 13.01 22.49 -23.43
CA GLN A 213 13.57 22.90 -24.72
C GLN A 213 12.61 22.59 -25.88
N LEU A 214 12.00 21.39 -25.92
CA LEU A 214 11.01 21.07 -26.95
C LEU A 214 9.78 22.00 -26.92
N MET A 215 9.34 22.39 -25.72
CA MET A 215 8.23 23.32 -25.55
C MET A 215 8.63 24.74 -26.03
N ASP A 216 9.83 25.19 -25.69
CA ASP A 216 10.35 26.51 -26.08
C ASP A 216 10.62 26.61 -27.58
N ASP A 217 11.07 25.52 -28.21
CA ASP A 217 11.28 25.39 -29.66
C ASP A 217 9.94 25.32 -30.43
N GLY A 218 8.79 25.36 -29.76
CA GLY A 218 7.46 25.32 -30.38
C GLY A 218 7.12 23.98 -31.03
N ARG A 219 7.78 22.88 -30.61
CA ARG A 219 7.51 21.53 -31.13
C ARG A 219 6.14 21.04 -30.65
N SER A 220 5.45 20.24 -31.46
CA SER A 220 4.16 19.64 -31.10
C SER A 220 4.33 18.51 -30.09
N VAL A 221 4.35 18.90 -28.82
CA VAL A 221 4.44 18.02 -27.66
C VAL A 221 3.14 18.11 -26.85
N LEU A 222 2.57 16.96 -26.52
CA LEU A 222 1.48 16.87 -25.56
C LEU A 222 2.00 16.29 -24.25
N VAL A 223 1.91 17.09 -23.19
CA VAL A 223 2.15 16.62 -21.82
C VAL A 223 0.84 16.08 -21.26
N VAL A 224 0.87 14.89 -20.64
CA VAL A 224 -0.29 14.25 -20.02
C VAL A 224 -0.03 14.05 -18.53
N ASP A 225 -0.89 14.65 -17.71
CA ASP A 225 -0.89 14.50 -16.26
C ASP A 225 -1.71 13.27 -15.86
N LEU A 226 -1.03 12.22 -15.38
CA LEU A 226 -1.65 10.96 -14.97
C LEU A 226 -2.02 10.92 -13.48
N ARG A 227 -1.78 12.01 -12.74
CA ARG A 227 -2.06 12.09 -11.30
C ARG A 227 -3.54 11.88 -11.01
N GLY A 228 -3.82 11.08 -9.98
CA GLY A 228 -5.17 10.82 -9.48
C GLY A 228 -5.84 12.08 -8.93
N ALA A 229 -7.09 11.96 -8.48
CA ALA A 229 -7.83 13.07 -7.86
C ALA A 229 -7.13 13.59 -6.60
N LEU A 230 -6.76 12.68 -5.69
CA LEU A 230 -6.01 13.05 -4.49
C LEU A 230 -4.68 13.72 -4.83
N ASP A 231 -3.98 13.21 -5.86
CA ASP A 231 -2.69 13.73 -6.31
C ASP A 231 -2.78 15.20 -6.71
N HIS A 232 -3.82 15.54 -7.45
CA HIS A 232 -4.10 16.90 -7.85
C HIS A 232 -4.65 17.77 -6.71
N GLU A 233 -5.48 17.22 -5.82
CA GLU A 233 -6.03 18.00 -4.68
C GLU A 233 -4.94 18.45 -3.71
N ALA A 234 -3.96 17.59 -3.41
CA ALA A 234 -2.86 17.96 -2.53
C ALA A 234 -1.74 18.74 -3.24
N ASP A 235 -1.71 18.74 -4.57
CA ASP A 235 -0.78 19.53 -5.38
C ASP A 235 -1.45 19.99 -6.70
N PRO A 236 -2.14 21.14 -6.69
CA PRO A 236 -2.97 21.59 -7.81
C PRO A 236 -2.17 22.14 -9.00
N TYR A 237 -0.85 22.24 -8.85
CA TYR A 237 0.05 22.72 -9.90
C TYR A 237 0.33 21.61 -10.92
N THR A 238 0.44 21.97 -12.18
CA THR A 238 0.72 21.05 -13.30
C THR A 238 1.71 21.69 -14.28
N ILE A 239 2.24 20.90 -15.21
CA ILE A 239 3.12 21.40 -16.26
C ILE A 239 2.26 22.19 -17.27
N PRO A 240 2.73 23.36 -17.76
CA PRO A 240 1.97 24.20 -18.66
C PRO A 240 1.41 23.46 -19.87
N GLY A 241 0.12 23.67 -20.16
CA GLY A 241 -0.56 23.01 -21.28
C GLY A 241 -0.84 21.52 -21.10
N ALA A 242 -0.59 20.93 -19.93
CA ALA A 242 -0.81 19.50 -19.71
C ALA A 242 -2.30 19.11 -19.83
N LEU A 243 -2.55 17.98 -20.51
CA LEU A 243 -3.85 17.33 -20.58
C LEU A 243 -4.02 16.38 -19.40
N ARG A 244 -5.05 16.59 -18.57
CA ARG A 244 -5.29 15.74 -17.40
C ARG A 244 -6.08 14.49 -17.79
N ILE A 245 -5.43 13.34 -17.68
CA ILE A 245 -6.04 12.02 -17.84
C ILE A 245 -5.61 11.15 -16.65
N PRO A 246 -6.39 11.13 -15.55
CA PRO A 246 -6.06 10.32 -14.39
C PRO A 246 -5.84 8.85 -14.79
N SER A 247 -4.87 8.20 -14.17
CA SER A 247 -4.47 6.83 -14.53
C SER A 247 -5.62 5.81 -14.50
N GLU A 248 -6.67 6.06 -13.70
CA GLU A 248 -7.87 5.24 -13.56
C GLU A 248 -8.77 5.34 -14.79
N GLN A 249 -8.78 6.49 -15.45
CA GLN A 249 -9.59 6.77 -16.63
C GLN A 249 -8.82 6.54 -17.93
N PHE A 250 -7.51 6.32 -17.84
CA PHE A 250 -6.62 6.22 -19.00
C PHE A 250 -7.05 5.13 -19.98
N GLU A 251 -7.49 3.97 -19.48
CA GLU A 251 -7.95 2.87 -20.33
C GLU A 251 -9.18 3.24 -21.16
N HIS A 252 -10.04 4.13 -20.67
CA HIS A 252 -11.19 4.64 -21.42
C HIS A 252 -10.86 5.86 -22.25
N ARG A 253 -9.97 6.75 -21.77
CA ARG A 253 -9.69 8.07 -22.36
C ARG A 253 -8.42 8.14 -23.19
N HIS A 254 -7.69 7.04 -23.38
CA HIS A 254 -6.50 7.02 -24.24
C HIS A 254 -6.76 7.43 -25.70
N HIS A 255 -8.02 7.42 -26.15
CA HIS A 255 -8.42 7.91 -27.48
C HIS A 255 -8.35 9.44 -27.60
N ASP A 256 -8.36 10.18 -26.50
CA ASP A 256 -8.15 11.63 -26.45
C ASP A 256 -6.71 12.03 -26.87
N ILE A 257 -5.78 11.06 -26.85
CA ILE A 257 -4.36 11.30 -27.11
C ILE A 257 -4.10 11.29 -28.64
N PRO A 258 -3.62 12.41 -29.21
CA PRO A 258 -3.31 12.51 -30.63
C PRO A 258 -2.12 11.60 -30.99
N ARG A 259 -2.18 10.96 -32.17
CA ARG A 259 -1.14 10.02 -32.63
C ARG A 259 0.03 10.72 -33.35
N ASN A 260 -0.14 11.98 -33.73
CA ASN A 260 0.77 12.75 -34.56
C ASN A 260 1.71 13.68 -33.77
N GLN A 261 1.77 13.55 -32.44
CA GLN A 261 2.60 14.40 -31.57
C GLN A 261 3.53 13.57 -30.69
N ASP A 262 4.55 14.21 -30.11
CA ASP A 262 5.35 13.59 -29.06
C ASP A 262 4.57 13.63 -27.74
N ILE A 263 4.33 12.46 -27.13
CA ILE A 263 3.52 12.32 -25.92
C ILE A 263 4.43 12.13 -24.71
N ILE A 264 4.32 13.04 -23.75
CA ILE A 264 5.10 13.00 -22.52
C ILE A 264 4.17 12.74 -21.35
N LEU A 265 4.41 11.65 -20.62
CA LEU A 265 3.58 11.24 -19.49
C LEU A 265 4.30 11.53 -18.18
N PHE A 266 3.60 12.10 -17.20
CA PHE A 266 4.13 12.20 -15.83
C PHE A 266 3.09 11.76 -14.80
N CYS A 267 3.58 11.29 -13.65
CA CYS A 267 2.77 10.84 -12.51
C CYS A 267 3.48 11.22 -11.20
N ALA A 268 2.78 11.04 -10.07
CA ALA A 268 3.36 11.25 -8.72
C ALA A 268 4.07 10.00 -8.16
N CYS A 269 4.08 8.88 -8.89
CA CYS A 269 4.56 7.59 -8.39
C CYS A 269 6.09 7.47 -8.39
N PRO A 270 6.69 6.73 -7.43
CA PRO A 270 8.13 6.46 -7.42
C PRO A 270 8.62 5.82 -8.73
N ASN A 271 9.79 6.26 -9.21
CA ASN A 271 10.41 5.79 -10.47
C ASN A 271 9.50 5.88 -11.71
N GLU A 272 8.49 6.75 -11.66
CA GLU A 272 7.53 6.99 -12.74
C GLU A 272 6.82 5.71 -13.23
N ALA A 273 6.59 4.76 -12.33
CA ALA A 273 6.07 3.43 -12.67
C ALA A 273 4.73 3.47 -13.43
N THR A 274 3.80 4.32 -12.98
CA THR A 274 2.52 4.54 -13.67
C THR A 274 2.74 5.11 -15.09
N ALA A 275 3.55 6.15 -15.23
CA ALA A 275 3.84 6.76 -16.53
C ALA A 275 4.53 5.78 -17.50
N ALA A 276 5.47 4.96 -17.01
CA ALA A 276 6.12 3.92 -17.81
C ALA A 276 5.14 2.82 -18.26
N ARG A 277 4.24 2.37 -17.36
CA ARG A 277 3.20 1.39 -17.73
C ARG A 277 2.23 1.93 -18.78
N MET A 278 1.75 3.17 -18.61
CA MET A 278 0.86 3.80 -19.58
C MET A 278 1.57 4.04 -20.92
N ALA A 279 2.86 4.38 -20.91
CA ALA A 279 3.65 4.49 -22.12
C ALA A 279 3.78 3.15 -22.87
N LEU A 280 4.00 2.03 -22.17
CA LEU A 280 3.97 0.70 -22.80
C LEU A 280 2.60 0.38 -23.40
N LEU A 281 1.51 0.70 -22.70
CA LEU A 281 0.15 0.49 -23.19
C LEU A 281 -0.11 1.29 -24.47
N LEU A 282 0.28 2.57 -24.52
CA LEU A 282 0.14 3.40 -25.71
C LEU A 282 0.99 2.87 -26.89
N LYS A 283 2.21 2.40 -26.62
CA LYS A 283 3.07 1.77 -27.64
C LYS A 283 2.43 0.51 -28.22
N ARG A 284 1.87 -0.36 -27.37
CA ARG A 284 1.12 -1.56 -27.81
C ARG A 284 -0.12 -1.21 -28.64
N LYS A 285 -0.71 -0.04 -28.44
CA LYS A 285 -1.85 0.50 -29.21
C LYS A 285 -1.43 1.32 -30.46
N GLY A 286 -0.14 1.33 -30.80
CA GLY A 286 0.38 1.94 -32.02
C GLY A 286 0.83 3.40 -31.89
N ILE A 287 0.89 3.96 -30.67
CA ILE A 287 1.47 5.29 -30.44
C ILE A 287 2.95 5.10 -30.07
N ALA A 288 3.85 5.25 -31.05
CA ALA A 288 5.27 4.96 -30.87
C ALA A 288 6.03 6.04 -30.07
N ARG A 289 5.64 7.32 -30.23
CA ARG A 289 6.33 8.49 -29.66
C ARG A 289 5.80 8.85 -28.28
N VAL A 290 6.06 7.96 -27.32
CA VAL A 290 5.64 8.15 -25.92
C VAL A 290 6.81 7.94 -24.98
N ARG A 291 7.07 8.92 -24.11
CA ARG A 291 8.17 8.91 -23.14
C ARG A 291 7.71 9.38 -21.76
N PRO A 292 8.04 8.67 -20.67
CA PRO A 292 7.84 9.18 -19.32
C PRO A 292 8.79 10.35 -19.01
N LEU A 293 8.31 11.35 -18.27
CA LEU A 293 9.14 12.46 -17.76
C LEU A 293 9.96 12.01 -16.55
N ALA A 294 11.28 12.05 -16.62
CA ALA A 294 12.17 11.69 -15.52
C ALA A 294 11.97 12.63 -14.32
N GLY A 295 11.79 12.06 -13.11
CA GLY A 295 11.52 12.82 -11.89
C GLY A 295 10.09 13.34 -11.77
N GLY A 296 9.22 13.09 -12.76
CA GLY A 296 7.84 13.56 -12.77
C GLY A 296 7.72 15.08 -12.60
N ILE A 297 6.68 15.52 -11.88
CA ILE A 297 6.45 16.95 -11.60
C ILE A 297 7.47 17.53 -10.61
N ASP A 298 8.00 16.71 -9.70
CA ASP A 298 8.96 17.17 -8.71
C ASP A 298 10.29 17.53 -9.39
N GLY A 299 10.76 16.70 -10.32
CA GLY A 299 11.97 16.99 -11.11
C GLY A 299 11.84 18.25 -11.98
N TRP A 300 10.62 18.57 -12.45
CA TRP A 300 10.31 19.83 -13.14
C TRP A 300 10.36 21.02 -12.18
N ARG A 301 9.78 20.88 -10.99
CA ARG A 301 9.76 21.92 -9.95
C ARG A 301 11.14 22.22 -9.38
N GLU A 302 11.98 21.22 -9.17
CA GLU A 302 13.35 21.37 -8.66
C GLU A 302 14.21 22.28 -9.55
N ARG A 303 13.89 22.35 -10.84
CA ARG A 303 14.56 23.23 -11.82
C ARG A 303 13.94 24.61 -11.92
N ALA A 304 12.95 24.92 -11.08
CA ALA A 304 12.19 26.16 -11.11
C ALA A 304 11.57 26.45 -12.49
N PHE A 305 11.12 25.41 -13.19
CA PHE A 305 10.39 25.59 -14.45
C PHE A 305 8.93 25.99 -14.21
N PRO A 306 8.29 26.70 -15.16
CA PRO A 306 6.96 27.27 -14.95
C PRO A 306 5.91 26.22 -14.62
N LEU A 307 4.97 26.56 -13.74
CA LEU A 307 3.84 25.70 -13.35
C LEU A 307 2.52 26.44 -13.55
N GLU A 308 1.52 25.71 -14.02
CA GLU A 308 0.13 26.18 -14.13
C GLU A 308 -0.69 25.65 -12.95
N SER A 309 -1.48 26.51 -12.32
CA SER A 309 -2.53 26.06 -11.41
C SER A 309 -3.81 25.85 -12.19
N ARG A 310 -4.36 24.62 -12.15
CA ARG A 310 -5.74 24.34 -12.55
C ARG A 310 -6.53 23.95 -11.32
N LEU A 311 -7.15 24.94 -10.69
CA LEU A 311 -8.22 24.69 -9.73
C LEU A 311 -9.43 24.10 -10.49
N PRO A 312 -10.19 23.16 -9.90
CA PRO A 312 -11.38 22.63 -10.54
C PRO A 312 -12.38 23.78 -10.81
N GLY A 313 -12.55 24.14 -12.09
CA GLY A 313 -13.47 25.18 -12.56
C GLY A 313 -12.89 26.58 -12.80
N GLY A 314 -11.56 26.79 -12.71
CA GLY A 314 -10.93 28.10 -12.98
C GLY A 314 -10.04 28.13 -14.23
N GLU A 315 -9.86 29.32 -14.82
CA GLU A 315 -8.91 29.57 -15.90
C GLU A 315 -7.45 29.29 -15.45
N PRO A 316 -6.57 28.83 -16.35
CA PRO A 316 -5.19 28.54 -16.02
C PRO A 316 -4.45 29.80 -15.57
N VAL A 317 -3.90 29.78 -14.35
CA VAL A 317 -3.01 30.84 -13.85
C VAL A 317 -1.57 30.32 -13.92
N VAL A 318 -0.75 30.96 -14.75
CA VAL A 318 0.69 30.67 -14.88
C VAL A 318 1.43 31.39 -13.75
N THR A 319 2.18 30.64 -12.95
CA THR A 319 3.08 31.21 -11.94
C THR A 319 4.49 31.21 -12.53
N LEU A 320 5.09 32.40 -12.64
CA LEU A 320 6.48 32.62 -13.08
C LEU A 320 7.47 32.29 -11.96
#